data_AF-A0A939TXP5-F1
#
_entry.id   AF-A0A939TXP5-F1
#
_cell.length_a   1.000
_cell.length_b   1.000
_cell.length_c   1.000
_cell.angle_alpha   90.00
_cell.angle_beta   90.00
_cell.angle_gamma   90.00
#
_symmetry.space_group_name_H-M   'P 1'
#
loop_
_entity.id
_entity.type
_entity.pdbx_description
1 polymer ?
#
loop_
_entity_poly.entity_id
_entity_poly.type
_entity_poly.pdbx_seq_one_letter_code
_entity_poly.pdbx_strand_id
1 'polypeptide(L)'
;MANNRQKTKKEEETYADMWDLYHTLADHIATQLRRFLEATKRRYPSFPGASFRNEKEWQAALRTMIRAFDLLADCRCPELRDPHLSEEEQEALIQEGLRLFCQHFKNLWL
;
A
#
# COMPACT_ATOMS: atom_id res chain seq x y z
N MET A 1 45.63 -10.31 -3.77
CA MET A 1 44.68 -9.19 -3.99
C MET A 1 43.24 -9.72 -4.06
N ALA A 2 42.67 -10.18 -2.94
CA ALA A 2 41.38 -10.89 -2.94
C ALA A 2 40.35 -10.36 -1.92
N ASN A 3 40.50 -9.12 -1.43
CA ASN A 3 39.69 -8.61 -0.31
C ASN A 3 38.69 -7.50 -0.67
N ASN A 4 38.68 -7.02 -1.93
CA ASN A 4 37.80 -5.92 -2.35
C ASN A 4 36.49 -6.38 -3.02
N ARG A 5 36.41 -7.60 -3.56
CA ARG A 5 35.21 -8.11 -4.24
C ARG A 5 34.10 -8.60 -3.30
N GLN A 6 34.45 -9.04 -2.09
CA GLN A 6 33.45 -9.50 -1.10
C GLN A 6 32.81 -8.32 -0.35
N LYS A 7 33.52 -7.20 -0.22
CA LYS A 7 33.02 -6.00 0.45
C LYS A 7 31.94 -5.28 -0.39
N THR A 8 32.16 -5.17 -1.70
CA THR A 8 31.18 -4.60 -2.63
C THR A 8 29.91 -5.44 -2.77
N LYS A 9 30.01 -6.78 -2.80
CA LYS A 9 28.85 -7.67 -2.91
C LYS A 9 27.89 -7.59 -1.71
N LYS A 10 28.45 -7.50 -0.49
CA LYS A 10 27.66 -7.43 0.74
C LYS A 10 26.99 -6.05 0.91
N GLU A 11 27.64 -4.99 0.46
CA GLU A 11 27.07 -3.64 0.43
C GLU A 11 25.97 -3.52 -0.64
N GLU A 12 26.14 -4.12 -1.83
CA GLU A 12 25.11 -4.18 -2.89
C GLU A 12 23.86 -5.00 -2.47
N GLU A 13 24.04 -6.14 -1.79
CA GLU A 13 22.93 -6.94 -1.23
C GLU A 13 22.11 -6.14 -0.19
N THR A 14 22.77 -5.31 0.62
CA THR A 14 22.10 -4.49 1.66
C THR A 14 21.20 -3.40 1.05
N TYR A 15 21.56 -2.86 -0.12
CA TYR A 15 20.76 -1.83 -0.81
C TYR A 15 19.54 -2.41 -1.53
N ALA A 16 19.62 -3.62 -2.10
CA ALA A 16 18.49 -4.29 -2.72
C ALA A 16 17.39 -4.59 -1.68
N ASP A 17 17.77 -5.05 -0.49
CA ASP A 17 16.85 -5.34 0.61
C ASP A 17 16.17 -4.08 1.18
N MET A 18 16.84 -2.92 1.12
CA MET A 18 16.25 -1.64 1.57
C MET A 18 15.06 -1.20 0.71
N TRP A 19 15.05 -1.50 -0.58
CA TRP A 19 13.90 -1.23 -1.46
C TRP A 19 12.78 -2.27 -1.29
N ASP A 20 13.11 -3.46 -0.78
CA ASP A 20 12.12 -4.50 -0.46
C ASP A 20 11.26 -4.15 0.77
N LEU A 21 11.76 -3.26 1.65
CA LEU A 21 10.98 -2.73 2.77
C LEU A 21 9.70 -2.04 2.29
N TYR A 22 9.78 -1.28 1.19
CA TYR A 22 8.63 -0.56 0.65
C TYR A 22 7.49 -1.51 0.28
N HIS A 23 7.82 -2.56 -0.47
CA HIS A 23 6.85 -3.55 -0.92
C HIS A 23 6.34 -4.43 0.23
N THR A 24 7.21 -4.74 1.20
CA THR A 24 6.83 -5.46 2.42
C THR A 24 5.85 -4.67 3.27
N LEU A 25 6.10 -3.36 3.43
CA LEU A 25 5.16 -2.46 4.12
C LEU A 25 3.86 -2.32 3.35
N ALA A 26 3.91 -2.19 2.01
CA ALA A 26 2.72 -2.09 1.18
C ALA A 26 1.80 -3.31 1.34
N ASP A 27 2.36 -4.53 1.23
CA ASP A 27 1.63 -5.78 1.42
C ASP A 27 1.03 -5.89 2.84
N HIS A 28 1.82 -5.52 3.86
CA HIS A 28 1.35 -5.51 5.23
C HIS A 28 0.19 -4.52 5.44
N ILE A 29 0.34 -3.29 4.95
CA ILE A 29 -0.68 -2.24 5.06
C ILE A 29 -1.95 -2.66 4.33
N ALA A 30 -1.85 -3.15 3.09
CA ALA A 30 -3.00 -3.65 2.32
C ALA A 30 -3.74 -4.75 3.09
N THR A 31 -3.00 -5.69 3.67
CA THR A 31 -3.57 -6.77 4.50
C THR A 31 -4.33 -6.22 5.71
N GLN A 32 -3.77 -5.25 6.45
CA GLN A 32 -4.47 -4.66 7.59
C GLN A 32 -5.69 -3.83 7.16
N LEU A 33 -5.60 -3.08 6.06
CA LEU A 33 -6.73 -2.32 5.52
C LEU A 33 -7.89 -3.24 5.11
N ARG A 34 -7.64 -4.41 4.51
CA ARG A 34 -8.68 -5.42 4.21
C ARG A 34 -9.34 -5.92 5.50
N ARG A 35 -8.56 -6.22 6.53
CA ARG A 35 -9.08 -6.65 7.85
C ARG A 35 -9.92 -5.55 8.50
N PHE A 36 -9.48 -4.31 8.43
CA PHE A 36 -10.23 -3.15 8.90
C PHE A 36 -11.55 -2.98 8.14
N LEU A 37 -11.53 -3.08 6.81
CA LEU A 37 -12.73 -3.03 5.97
C LEU A 37 -13.73 -4.16 6.27
N GLU A 38 -13.25 -5.37 6.58
CA GLU A 38 -14.13 -6.46 7.01
C GLU A 38 -14.68 -6.21 8.42
N ALA A 39 -13.87 -5.65 9.32
CA ALA A 39 -14.31 -5.27 10.66
C ALA A 39 -15.40 -4.20 10.64
N THR A 40 -15.40 -3.28 9.66
CA THR A 40 -16.47 -2.28 9.49
C THR A 40 -17.84 -2.88 9.20
N LYS A 41 -17.90 -4.13 8.72
CA LYS A 41 -19.18 -4.83 8.51
C LYS A 41 -19.75 -5.45 9.78
N ARG A 42 -18.92 -5.68 10.81
CA ARG A 42 -19.25 -6.49 12.00
C ARG A 42 -19.30 -5.69 13.30
N ARG A 43 -18.53 -4.61 13.39
CA ARG A 43 -18.51 -3.64 14.51
C ARG A 43 -18.72 -2.24 13.92
N TYR A 44 -19.01 -1.25 14.76
CA TYR A 44 -18.91 0.17 14.40
C TYR A 44 -17.45 0.60 14.62
N PRO A 45 -16.57 0.65 13.60
CA PRO A 45 -15.28 1.29 13.74
C PRO A 45 -15.43 2.80 13.66
N SER A 46 -14.34 3.52 13.95
CA SER A 46 -14.27 4.96 13.74
C SER A 46 -14.65 5.32 12.29
N PHE A 47 -15.79 6.00 12.14
CA PHE A 47 -16.21 6.61 10.87
C PHE A 47 -15.80 8.09 10.89
N PRO A 48 -14.93 8.54 9.97
CA PRO A 48 -14.52 9.94 9.89
C PRO A 48 -15.62 10.81 9.28
N GLY A 49 -16.72 10.99 10.01
CA GLY A 49 -17.94 11.67 9.55
C GLY A 49 -17.79 13.14 9.20
N ALA A 50 -16.65 13.77 9.51
CA ALA A 50 -16.32 15.11 9.04
C ALA A 50 -15.78 15.15 7.60
N SER A 51 -15.26 14.02 7.09
CA SER A 51 -14.61 13.93 5.77
C SER A 51 -15.42 13.13 4.75
N PHE A 52 -16.37 12.32 5.20
CA PHE A 52 -17.19 11.47 4.34
C PHE A 52 -18.67 11.64 4.67
N ARG A 53 -19.52 11.61 3.64
CA ARG A 53 -20.96 11.82 3.82
C ARG A 53 -21.65 10.61 4.44
N ASN A 54 -21.12 9.43 4.17
CA ASN A 54 -21.69 8.16 4.61
C ASN A 54 -20.61 7.08 4.63
N GLU A 55 -20.95 5.95 5.25
CA GLU A 55 -20.05 4.81 5.38
C GLU A 55 -19.64 4.21 4.03
N LYS A 56 -20.50 4.27 3.00
CA LYS A 56 -20.16 3.73 1.67
C LYS A 56 -19.02 4.50 1.03
N GLU A 57 -18.98 5.83 1.17
CA GLU A 57 -17.88 6.65 0.69
C GLU A 57 -16.58 6.33 1.45
N TRP A 58 -16.66 6.10 2.76
CA TRP A 58 -15.50 5.68 3.54
C TRP A 58 -15.00 4.29 3.13
N GLN A 59 -15.90 3.33 2.94
CA GLN A 59 -15.57 2.00 2.42
C GLN A 59 -14.97 2.06 1.02
N ALA A 60 -15.44 2.97 0.16
CA ALA A 60 -14.86 3.20 -1.17
C ALA A 60 -13.43 3.76 -1.04
N ALA A 61 -13.20 4.74 -0.17
CA ALA A 61 -11.86 5.25 0.10
C ALA A 61 -10.91 4.17 0.64
N LEU A 62 -11.37 3.33 1.56
CA LEU A 62 -10.60 2.18 2.04
C LEU A 62 -10.22 1.22 0.91
N ARG A 63 -11.14 0.94 -0.02
CA ARG A 63 -10.85 0.10 -1.20
C ARG A 63 -9.82 0.75 -2.14
N THR A 64 -9.89 2.07 -2.33
CA THR A 64 -8.89 2.81 -3.10
C THR A 64 -7.51 2.73 -2.46
N MET A 65 -7.42 2.90 -1.13
CA MET A 65 -6.16 2.70 -0.39
C MET A 65 -5.62 1.27 -0.57
N ILE A 66 -6.47 0.25 -0.38
CA ILE A 66 -6.09 -1.17 -0.57
C ILE A 66 -5.54 -1.37 -1.98
N ARG A 67 -6.25 -0.91 -3.02
CA ARG A 67 -5.81 -1.07 -4.41
C ARG A 67 -4.47 -0.38 -4.68
N ALA A 68 -4.24 0.80 -4.12
CA ALA A 68 -2.95 1.48 -4.23
C ALA A 68 -1.82 0.65 -3.60
N PHE A 69 -2.00 0.16 -2.38
CA PHE A 69 -0.98 -0.65 -1.73
C PHE A 69 -0.78 -2.02 -2.39
N ASP A 70 -1.81 -2.62 -2.97
CA ASP A 70 -1.68 -3.83 -3.80
C ASP A 70 -0.80 -3.56 -5.03
N LEU A 71 -1.07 -2.48 -5.78
CA LEU A 71 -0.25 -2.09 -6.93
C LEU A 71 1.20 -1.85 -6.52
N LEU A 72 1.43 -1.21 -5.36
CA LEU A 72 2.78 -0.99 -4.83
C LEU A 72 3.48 -2.28 -4.42
N ALA A 73 2.76 -3.26 -3.87
CA ALA A 73 3.32 -4.57 -3.52
C ALA A 73 3.66 -5.38 -4.79
N ASP A 74 2.80 -5.30 -5.80
CA ASP A 74 2.91 -6.01 -7.08
C ASP A 74 3.97 -5.41 -8.02
N CYS A 75 4.44 -4.17 -7.80
CA CYS A 75 5.56 -3.59 -8.55
C CYS A 75 6.84 -4.44 -8.53
N ARG A 76 6.97 -5.41 -7.62
CA ARG A 76 8.05 -6.42 -7.60
C ARG A 76 7.97 -7.43 -8.75
N CYS A 77 6.79 -7.65 -9.31
CA CYS A 77 6.51 -8.65 -10.33
C CYS A 77 5.78 -7.98 -11.50
N PRO A 78 6.51 -7.51 -12.53
CA PRO A 78 5.91 -6.90 -13.72
C PRO A 78 4.87 -7.81 -14.40
N GLU A 79 4.99 -9.13 -14.24
CA GLU A 79 4.04 -10.11 -14.78
C GLU A 79 2.67 -10.10 -14.06
N LEU A 80 2.61 -9.56 -12.84
CA LEU A 80 1.39 -9.44 -12.04
C LEU A 80 0.72 -8.07 -12.18
N ARG A 81 1.34 -7.13 -12.92
CA ARG A 81 0.69 -5.85 -13.23
C ARG A 81 -0.59 -6.10 -14.00
N ASP A 82 -1.61 -5.33 -13.67
CA ASP A 82 -2.89 -5.37 -14.36
C ASP A 82 -2.69 -4.94 -15.83
N PRO A 83 -2.85 -5.84 -16.81
CA PRO A 83 -2.58 -5.54 -18.21
C PRO A 83 -3.62 -4.58 -18.82
N HIS A 84 -4.68 -4.27 -18.09
CA HIS A 84 -5.75 -3.38 -18.52
C HIS A 84 -5.58 -1.95 -18.03
N LEU A 85 -4.55 -1.66 -17.22
CA LEU A 85 -4.24 -0.31 -16.74
C LEU A 85 -2.91 0.15 -17.32
N SER A 86 -2.91 1.32 -17.96
CA SER A 86 -1.69 2.01 -18.35
C SER A 86 -0.83 2.39 -17.13
N GLU A 87 0.46 2.64 -17.34
CA GLU A 87 1.35 3.07 -16.25
C GLU A 87 0.87 4.38 -15.61
N GLU A 88 0.35 5.32 -16.40
CA GLU A 88 -0.20 6.58 -15.91
C GLU A 88 -1.43 6.36 -15.00
N GLU A 89 -2.31 5.44 -15.38
CA GLU A 89 -3.49 5.09 -14.57
C GLU A 89 -3.09 4.38 -13.27
N GLN A 90 -2.09 3.49 -13.33
CA GLN A 90 -1.56 2.83 -12.13
C GLN A 90 -0.97 3.85 -11.16
N GLU A 91 -0.13 4.76 -11.66
CA GLU A 91 0.48 5.81 -10.84
C GLU A 91 -0.58 6.74 -10.25
N ALA A 92 -1.60 7.13 -11.04
CA ALA A 92 -2.70 7.94 -10.54
C ALA A 92 -3.48 7.25 -9.40
N LEU A 93 -3.75 5.94 -9.53
CA LEU A 93 -4.40 5.15 -8.47
C LEU A 93 -3.53 5.06 -7.21
N ILE A 94 -2.23 4.85 -7.38
CA ILE A 94 -1.25 4.81 -6.29
C ILE A 94 -1.25 6.14 -5.53
N GLN A 95 -1.08 7.26 -6.25
CA GLN A 95 -1.03 8.59 -5.66
C GLN A 95 -2.32 8.94 -4.92
N GLU A 96 -3.48 8.63 -5.49
CA GLU A 96 -4.76 8.87 -4.84
C GLU A 96 -4.94 8.04 -3.57
N GLY A 97 -4.60 6.75 -3.61
CA GLY A 97 -4.68 5.89 -2.43
C GLY A 97 -3.72 6.30 -1.32
N LEU A 98 -2.48 6.69 -1.66
CA LEU A 98 -1.51 7.21 -0.69
C LEU A 98 -1.98 8.53 -0.07
N ARG A 99 -2.52 9.45 -0.88
CA ARG A 99 -3.09 10.71 -0.40
C ARG A 99 -4.21 10.46 0.61
N LEU A 100 -5.15 9.58 0.27
CA LEU A 100 -6.25 9.18 1.15
C LEU A 100 -5.72 8.55 2.45
N PHE A 101 -4.76 7.64 2.35
CA PHE A 101 -4.16 6.99 3.51
C PHE A 101 -3.51 8.00 4.45
N CYS A 102 -2.67 8.90 3.94
CA CYS A 102 -2.03 9.94 4.74
C CYS A 102 -3.05 10.86 5.43
N GLN A 103 -4.13 11.24 4.74
CA GLN A 103 -5.16 12.11 5.31
C GLN A 103 -5.97 11.42 6.41
N HIS A 104 -6.17 10.11 6.30
CA HIS A 104 -7.09 9.37 7.17
C HIS A 104 -6.43 8.31 8.04
N PHE A 105 -5.10 8.23 8.07
CA PHE A 105 -4.35 7.25 8.86
C PHE A 105 -4.78 7.23 10.33
N LYS A 106 -4.96 8.42 10.93
CA LYS A 106 -5.45 8.58 12.32
C LYS A 106 -6.86 8.06 12.58
N ASN A 107 -7.61 7.72 11.54
CA ASN A 107 -8.97 7.17 11.63
C ASN A 107 -8.99 5.65 11.44
N LEU A 108 -7.83 5.01 11.21
CA LEU A 108 -7.67 3.56 11.05
C LEU A 108 -7.50 2.86 12.41
N TRP A 109 -8.44 3.09 13.32
CA TRP A 109 -8.50 2.43 14.62
C TRP A 109 -9.89 1.86 14.89
N LEU A 110 -9.93 0.78 15.67
CA LEU A 110 -11.13 0.03 16.03
C LEU A 110 -11.69 0.48 17.37
#